data_AF-A0A9D6XYC3-F1
#
_entry.id   AF-A0A9D6XYC3-F1
#
_cell.length_a   1.000
_cell.length_b   1.000
_cell.length_c   1.000
_cell.angle_alpha   90.00
_cell.angle_beta   90.00
_cell.angle_gamma   90.00
#
_symmetry.space_group_name_H-M   'P 1'
#
loop_
_entity.id
_entity.type
_entity.pdbx_description
1 polymer ?
#
loop_
_entity_poly.entity_id
_entity_poly.type
_entity_poly.pdbx_seq_one_letter_code
_entity_poly.pdbx_strand_id
1 'polypeptide(L)'
;MAKAKKNQGLEMVRKYSLNYYGRIIDAFETLGRYLPDSMVKWIELRQSIFNESPAGALTIREKELIATAIEIISLKPDSTPHAKLAIKAGGTPKDVAEVCAICILLGGMMTHMVSGQHALKAAEEEYERQMKSEAKSRR
;
A
#
# COMPACT_ATOMS: atom_id res chain seq x y z
N MET A 1 -9.21 14.87 30.29
CA MET A 1 -8.06 14.10 29.76
C MET A 1 -8.42 13.16 28.60
N ALA A 2 -9.55 12.42 28.64
CA ALA A 2 -9.94 11.50 27.55
C ALA A 2 -10.15 12.16 26.17
N LYS A 3 -10.75 13.35 26.10
CA LYS A 3 -10.99 14.09 24.85
C LYS A 3 -9.69 14.57 24.18
N ALA A 4 -8.68 14.94 24.98
CA ALA A 4 -7.37 15.37 24.48
C ALA A 4 -6.58 14.19 23.88
N LYS A 5 -6.57 13.03 24.55
CA LYS A 5 -5.96 11.79 24.02
C LYS A 5 -6.65 11.31 22.74
N LYS A 6 -7.98 11.39 22.69
CA LYS A 6 -8.78 11.07 21.48
C LYS A 6 -8.36 11.92 20.27
N ASN A 7 -8.15 13.21 20.47
CA ASN A 7 -7.71 14.12 19.41
C ASN A 7 -6.27 13.81 18.94
N GLN A 8 -5.37 13.50 19.87
CA GLN A 8 -3.98 13.16 19.57
C GLN A 8 -3.85 11.86 18.75
N GLY A 9 -4.61 10.81 19.09
CA GLY A 9 -4.59 9.55 18.34
C GLY A 9 -5.09 9.71 16.91
N LEU A 10 -6.18 10.45 16.70
CA LEU A 10 -6.70 10.73 15.35
C LEU A 10 -5.73 11.57 14.51
N GLU A 11 -5.03 12.52 15.12
CA GLU A 11 -3.99 13.31 14.45
C GLU A 11 -2.83 12.42 13.98
N MET A 12 -2.40 11.44 14.79
CA MET A 12 -1.40 10.46 14.37
C MET A 12 -1.86 9.62 13.19
N VAL A 13 -3.14 9.20 13.16
CA VAL A 13 -3.71 8.45 12.04
C VAL A 13 -3.67 9.26 10.73
N ARG A 14 -4.06 10.54 10.79
CA ARG A 14 -4.00 11.45 9.63
C ARG A 14 -2.57 11.67 9.17
N LYS A 15 -1.65 11.95 10.10
CA LYS A 15 -0.23 12.16 9.82
C LYS A 15 0.40 10.94 9.16
N TYR A 16 0.14 9.75 9.68
CA TYR A 16 0.62 8.50 9.10
C TYR A 16 0.08 8.31 7.68
N SER A 17 -1.22 8.54 7.46
CA SER A 17 -1.85 8.40 6.15
C SER A 17 -1.21 9.32 5.11
N LEU A 18 -1.03 10.59 5.45
CA LEU A 18 -0.38 11.58 4.60
C LEU A 18 1.06 11.19 4.26
N ASN A 19 1.84 10.81 5.28
CA ASN A 19 3.25 10.48 5.08
C ASN A 19 3.44 9.22 4.22
N TYR A 20 2.63 8.18 4.45
CA TYR A 20 2.82 6.90 3.80
C TYR A 20 2.10 6.80 2.45
N TYR A 21 0.84 7.23 2.39
CA TYR A 21 0.00 7.09 1.21
C TYR A 21 -0.08 8.39 0.36
N GLY A 22 0.47 9.50 0.86
CA GLY A 22 0.40 10.81 0.20
C GLY A 22 -0.97 11.48 0.30
N ARG A 23 -1.92 10.89 1.04
CA ARG A 23 -3.29 11.39 1.21
C ARG A 23 -3.87 10.89 2.53
N ILE A 24 -4.87 11.60 3.06
CA ILE A 24 -5.68 11.06 4.16
C ILE A 24 -6.52 9.92 3.59
N ILE A 25 -6.45 8.76 4.24
CA ILE A 25 -7.28 7.60 3.90
C ILE A 25 -8.56 7.69 4.72
N ASP A 26 -9.69 7.97 4.07
CA ASP A 26 -10.97 8.18 4.73
C ASP A 26 -11.40 6.97 5.58
N ALA A 27 -11.11 5.75 5.14
CA ALA A 27 -11.39 4.54 5.92
C ALA A 27 -10.64 4.52 7.26
N PHE A 28 -9.38 4.97 7.28
CA PHE A 28 -8.57 5.03 8.51
C PHE A 28 -9.06 6.15 9.42
N GLU A 29 -9.39 7.30 8.85
CA GLU A 29 -9.94 8.42 9.61
C GLU A 29 -11.30 8.08 10.21
N THR A 30 -12.18 7.46 9.43
CA THR A 30 -13.51 7.02 9.87
C THR A 30 -13.42 6.05 11.03
N LEU A 31 -12.56 5.03 10.96
CA LEU A 31 -12.34 4.13 12.08
C LEU A 31 -11.68 4.84 13.26
N GLY A 32 -10.69 5.71 13.01
CA GLY A 32 -9.96 6.47 14.02
C GLY A 32 -10.82 7.45 14.82
N ARG A 33 -11.92 7.97 14.26
CA ARG A 33 -12.88 8.81 15.01
C ARG A 33 -13.53 8.06 16.18
N TYR A 34 -13.65 6.74 16.07
CA TYR A 34 -14.26 5.88 17.08
C TYR A 34 -13.22 5.13 17.92
N LEU A 35 -12.18 4.59 17.28
CA LEU A 35 -11.17 3.73 17.89
C LEU A 35 -9.73 4.25 17.64
N PRO A 36 -9.39 5.47 18.11
CA PRO A 36 -8.09 6.08 17.84
C PRO A 36 -6.93 5.25 18.39
N ASP A 37 -7.04 4.73 19.61
CA ASP A 37 -5.96 3.96 20.24
C ASP A 37 -5.71 2.64 19.50
N SER A 38 -6.76 1.97 19.02
CA SER A 38 -6.63 0.77 18.19
C SER A 38 -5.96 1.08 16.86
N MET A 39 -6.30 2.21 16.24
CA MET A 39 -5.68 2.65 14.99
C MET A 39 -4.20 3.01 15.17
N VAL A 40 -3.84 3.64 16.29
CA VAL A 40 -2.42 3.92 16.62
C VAL A 40 -1.64 2.62 16.75
N LYS A 41 -2.15 1.65 17.50
CA LYS A 41 -1.50 0.32 17.63
C LYS A 41 -1.41 -0.43 16.31
N TRP A 42 -2.41 -0.30 15.44
CA TRP A 42 -2.37 -0.87 14.10
C TRP A 42 -1.28 -0.21 13.23
N ILE A 43 -1.09 1.12 13.34
CA ILE A 43 0.00 1.84 12.67
C ILE A 43 1.35 1.36 13.18
N GLU A 44 1.53 1.22 14.49
CA GLU A 44 2.76 0.71 15.11
C GLU A 44 3.08 -0.71 14.61
N LEU A 45 2.08 -1.59 14.56
CA LEU A 45 2.20 -2.92 14.00
C LEU A 45 2.70 -2.86 12.55
N ARG A 46 2.05 -2.07 11.70
CA ARG A 46 2.44 -1.94 10.29
C ARG A 46 3.86 -1.41 10.15
N GLN A 47 4.23 -0.37 10.89
CA GLN A 47 5.59 0.18 10.88
C GLN A 47 6.63 -0.88 11.28
N SER A 48 6.35 -1.68 12.30
CA SER A 48 7.25 -2.76 12.73
C SER A 48 7.45 -3.85 11.67
N ILE A 49 6.43 -4.12 10.85
CA ILE A 49 6.48 -5.11 9.77
C ILE A 49 7.27 -4.58 8.56
N PHE A 50 7.19 -3.29 8.28
CA PHE A 50 7.80 -2.66 7.10
C PHE A 50 9.24 -2.16 7.33
N ASN A 51 9.95 -2.63 8.35
CA ASN A 51 11.37 -2.30 8.56
C ASN A 51 12.30 -2.88 7.47
N GLU A 52 13.26 -2.11 6.98
CA GLU A 52 14.31 -2.61 6.06
C GLU A 52 15.56 -3.09 6.82
N SER A 53 16.58 -3.53 6.08
CA SER A 53 17.87 -3.93 6.63
C SER A 53 18.46 -2.83 7.53
N PRO A 54 19.05 -3.18 8.70
CA PRO A 54 19.33 -4.53 9.19
C PRO A 54 18.18 -5.18 9.98
N ALA A 55 17.11 -4.44 10.28
CA ALA A 55 16.01 -4.92 11.12
C ALA A 55 15.01 -5.83 10.36
N GLY A 56 15.02 -5.80 9.03
CA GLY A 56 14.23 -6.67 8.17
C GLY A 56 15.03 -7.26 7.02
N ALA A 57 14.68 -8.47 6.60
CA ALA A 57 15.35 -9.19 5.53
C ALA A 57 14.80 -8.86 4.12
N LEU A 58 13.55 -8.43 4.03
CA LEU A 58 12.90 -8.04 2.77
C LEU A 58 12.94 -6.52 2.59
N THR A 59 13.15 -6.07 1.36
CA THR A 59 13.01 -4.67 0.93
C THR A 59 11.55 -4.20 1.02
N ILE A 60 11.31 -2.89 1.02
CA ILE A 60 9.93 -2.36 0.92
C ILE A 60 9.26 -2.87 -0.36
N ARG A 61 9.97 -2.90 -1.49
CA ARG A 61 9.46 -3.40 -2.78
C ARG A 61 8.89 -4.81 -2.63
N GLU A 62 9.65 -5.73 -2.06
CA GLU A 62 9.24 -7.13 -1.88
C GLU A 62 8.01 -7.25 -0.96
N LYS A 63 7.97 -6.48 0.14
CA LYS A 63 6.83 -6.49 1.05
C LYS A 63 5.56 -5.96 0.40
N GLU A 64 5.67 -4.90 -0.40
CA GLU A 64 4.53 -4.33 -1.12
C GLU A 64 4.05 -5.26 -2.25
N LEU A 65 4.95 -6.00 -2.91
CA LEU A 65 4.58 -7.05 -3.87
C LEU A 65 3.86 -8.24 -3.19
N ILE A 66 4.34 -8.68 -2.02
CA ILE A 66 3.65 -9.70 -1.22
C ILE A 66 2.28 -9.21 -0.76
N ALA A 67 2.17 -7.98 -0.28
CA ALA A 67 0.89 -7.39 0.10
C ALA A 67 -0.07 -7.36 -1.11
N THR A 68 0.42 -6.92 -2.28
CA THR A 68 -0.34 -6.92 -3.54
C THR A 68 -0.88 -8.32 -3.87
N ALA A 69 -0.04 -9.37 -3.77
CA ALA A 69 -0.47 -10.75 -3.99
C ALA A 69 -1.60 -11.17 -3.03
N ILE A 70 -1.49 -10.81 -1.75
CA ILE A 70 -2.52 -11.10 -0.74
C ILE A 70 -3.82 -10.38 -1.06
N GLU A 71 -3.78 -9.12 -1.51
CA GLU A 71 -4.98 -8.38 -1.89
C GLU A 71 -5.69 -8.99 -3.10
N ILE A 72 -4.91 -9.39 -4.11
CA ILE A 72 -5.42 -10.01 -5.34
C ILE A 72 -6.07 -11.36 -5.03
N ILE A 73 -5.39 -12.23 -4.29
CA ILE A 73 -5.91 -13.57 -3.97
C ILE A 73 -7.13 -13.50 -3.04
N SER A 74 -7.21 -12.47 -2.19
CA SER A 74 -8.35 -12.23 -1.30
C SER A 74 -9.52 -11.55 -2.01
N LEU A 75 -9.41 -11.28 -3.32
CA LEU A 75 -10.40 -10.58 -4.13
C LEU A 75 -10.84 -9.25 -3.49
N LYS A 76 -9.88 -8.49 -2.94
CA LYS A 76 -10.19 -7.20 -2.34
C LYS A 76 -10.84 -6.27 -3.39
N PRO A 77 -11.87 -5.49 -3.00
CA PRO A 77 -12.52 -4.55 -3.91
C PRO A 77 -11.57 -3.50 -4.50
N ASP A 78 -10.55 -3.11 -3.74
CA ASP A 78 -9.47 -2.22 -4.18
C ASP A 78 -8.11 -2.88 -3.89
N SER A 79 -7.41 -3.25 -4.96
CA SER A 79 -6.06 -3.84 -4.96
C SER A 79 -5.00 -2.86 -5.49
N THR A 80 -5.37 -1.61 -5.70
CA THR A 80 -4.50 -0.59 -6.28
C THR A 80 -3.43 -0.01 -5.34
N PRO A 81 -3.64 0.14 -4.01
CA PRO A 81 -2.70 0.90 -3.18
C PRO A 81 -1.33 0.25 -3.08
N HIS A 82 -1.27 -1.06 -2.79
CA HIS A 82 -0.03 -1.78 -2.58
C HIS A 82 0.77 -1.92 -3.89
N ALA A 83 0.09 -2.08 -5.03
CA ALA A 83 0.74 -2.07 -6.34
C ALA A 83 1.46 -0.74 -6.63
N LYS A 84 0.81 0.40 -6.34
CA LYS A 84 1.44 1.73 -6.49
C LYS A 84 2.61 1.92 -5.53
N LEU A 85 2.51 1.41 -4.30
CA LEU A 85 3.58 1.48 -3.31
C LEU A 85 4.79 0.63 -3.71
N ALA A 86 4.58 -0.53 -4.33
CA ALA A 86 5.66 -1.35 -4.88
C ALA A 86 6.44 -0.57 -5.97
N ILE A 87 5.74 0.13 -6.87
CA ILE A 87 6.38 1.01 -7.86
C ILE A 87 7.15 2.15 -7.19
N LYS A 88 6.55 2.82 -6.20
CA LYS A 88 7.23 3.87 -5.42
C LYS A 88 8.48 3.38 -4.69
N ALA A 89 8.53 2.10 -4.34
CA ALA A 89 9.68 1.45 -3.73
C ALA A 89 10.72 0.94 -4.75
N GLY A 90 10.64 1.39 -6.01
CA GLY A 90 11.59 1.01 -7.08
C GLY A 90 11.22 -0.27 -7.83
N GLY A 91 9.97 -0.73 -7.71
CA GLY A 91 9.42 -1.78 -8.56
C GLY A 91 9.02 -1.29 -9.95
N THR A 92 8.68 -2.23 -10.81
CA THR A 92 8.23 -2.01 -12.19
C THR A 92 6.86 -2.65 -12.43
N PRO A 93 6.12 -2.24 -13.49
CA PRO A 93 4.89 -2.93 -13.87
C PRO A 93 5.10 -4.43 -14.15
N LYS A 94 6.29 -4.81 -14.62
CA LYS A 94 6.65 -6.22 -14.83
C LYS A 94 6.64 -7.02 -13.53
N ASP A 95 7.12 -6.46 -12.43
CA ASP A 95 7.09 -7.14 -11.12
C ASP A 95 5.64 -7.46 -10.70
N VAL A 96 4.72 -6.51 -10.91
CA VAL A 96 3.29 -6.70 -10.60
C VAL A 96 2.61 -7.68 -11.56
N ALA A 97 3.05 -7.73 -12.83
CA ALA A 97 2.57 -8.72 -13.79
C ALA A 97 2.99 -10.15 -13.40
N GLU A 98 4.23 -10.34 -12.92
CA GLU A 98 4.69 -11.63 -12.41
C GLU A 98 3.90 -12.05 -11.15
N VAL A 99 3.60 -11.11 -10.25
CA VAL A 99 2.69 -11.36 -9.11
C VAL A 99 1.30 -11.80 -9.59
N CYS A 100 0.72 -11.12 -10.57
CA CYS A 100 -0.57 -11.51 -11.16
C CYS A 100 -0.53 -12.94 -11.72
N ALA A 101 0.53 -13.31 -12.42
CA ALA A 101 0.68 -14.65 -12.97
C ALA A 101 0.74 -15.73 -11.88
N ILE A 102 1.44 -15.47 -10.78
CA ILE A 102 1.46 -16.36 -9.60
C ILE A 102 0.07 -16.47 -8.98
N CYS A 103 -0.66 -15.36 -8.83
CA CYS A 103 -2.03 -15.38 -8.33
C CYS A 103 -2.97 -16.18 -9.25
N ILE A 104 -2.82 -16.08 -10.57
CA ILE A 104 -3.57 -16.90 -11.54
C ILE A 104 -3.25 -18.38 -11.37
N LEU A 105 -1.97 -18.74 -11.21
CA LEU A 105 -1.54 -20.12 -11.00
C LEU A 105 -2.19 -20.73 -9.75
N LEU A 106 -2.26 -19.97 -8.66
CA LEU A 106 -2.69 -20.48 -7.35
C LEU A 106 -4.19 -20.31 -7.05
N GLY A 107 -4.83 -19.28 -7.59
CA GLY A 107 -6.26 -18.98 -7.35
C GLY A 107 -7.12 -18.93 -8.60
N GLY A 108 -6.57 -19.25 -9.77
CA GLY A 108 -7.27 -19.24 -11.05
C GLY A 108 -7.40 -17.84 -11.67
N MET A 109 -7.81 -17.83 -12.94
CA MET A 109 -7.92 -16.60 -13.77
C MET A 109 -8.83 -15.52 -13.14
N MET A 110 -9.83 -15.93 -12.35
CA MET A 110 -10.74 -15.01 -11.68
C MET A 110 -10.04 -14.04 -10.73
N THR A 111 -8.91 -14.43 -10.12
CA THR A 111 -8.14 -13.54 -9.25
C THR A 111 -7.62 -12.32 -10.02
N HIS A 112 -7.16 -12.52 -11.25
CA HIS A 112 -6.73 -11.44 -12.13
C HIS A 112 -7.93 -10.64 -12.65
N MET A 113 -8.96 -11.30 -13.18
CA MET A 113 -10.13 -10.62 -13.74
C MET A 113 -10.88 -9.77 -12.72
N VAL A 114 -10.92 -10.14 -11.44
CA VAL A 114 -11.66 -9.38 -10.43
C VAL A 114 -10.77 -8.34 -9.76
N SER A 115 -9.51 -8.68 -9.48
CA SER A 115 -8.64 -7.87 -8.61
C SER A 115 -7.28 -7.56 -9.25
N GLY A 116 -6.59 -8.55 -9.84
CA GLY A 116 -5.24 -8.36 -10.38
C GLY A 116 -5.14 -7.35 -11.52
N GLN A 117 -6.13 -7.24 -12.40
CA GLN A 117 -6.12 -6.25 -13.48
C GLN A 117 -6.07 -4.81 -12.97
N HIS A 118 -6.74 -4.52 -11.84
CA HIS A 118 -6.75 -3.20 -11.24
C HIS A 118 -5.38 -2.86 -10.63
N ALA A 119 -4.74 -3.83 -9.96
CA ALA A 119 -3.40 -3.69 -9.43
C ALA A 119 -2.36 -3.42 -10.53
N LEU A 120 -2.41 -4.19 -11.62
CA LEU A 120 -1.48 -4.04 -12.74
C LEU A 120 -1.64 -2.67 -13.42
N LYS A 121 -2.88 -2.27 -13.74
CA LYS A 121 -3.15 -0.96 -14.33
C LYS A 121 -2.69 0.19 -13.44
N ALA A 122 -2.94 0.08 -12.13
CA ALA A 122 -2.48 1.06 -11.15
C ALA A 122 -0.96 1.19 -11.10
N ALA A 123 -0.24 0.08 -11.31
CA ALA A 123 1.21 0.05 -11.36
C ALA A 123 1.76 0.73 -12.63
N GLU A 124 1.18 0.45 -13.80
CA GLU A 124 1.53 1.12 -15.06
C GLU A 124 1.37 2.63 -14.95
N GLU A 125 0.21 3.09 -14.46
CA GLU A 125 -0.07 4.51 -14.28
C GLU A 125 0.91 5.19 -13.31
N GLU A 126 1.29 4.53 -12.21
CA GLU A 126 2.26 5.09 -11.27
C GLU A 126 3.67 5.16 -11.86
N TYR A 127 4.08 4.11 -12.57
CA TYR A 127 5.38 4.06 -13.21
C TYR A 127 5.52 5.17 -14.26
N GLU A 128 4.49 5.36 -15.09
CA GLU A 128 4.46 6.48 -16.03
C GLU A 128 4.54 7.85 -15.34
N ARG A 129 3.83 8.02 -14.23
CA ARG A 129 3.88 9.28 -13.45
C ARG A 129 5.30 9.58 -12.97
N GLN A 130 6.01 8.58 -12.47
CA GLN A 130 7.41 8.74 -12.02
C GLN A 130 8.36 9.05 -13.18
N MET A 131 8.23 8.34 -14.30
CA MET A 131 9.07 8.62 -15.48
C MET A 131 8.86 10.04 -16.01
N LYS A 132 7.60 10.53 -16.01
CA LYS A 132 7.27 11.91 -16.42
C LYS A 132 7.85 12.95 -15.44
N SER A 133 7.82 12.69 -14.12
CA SER A 133 8.38 13.62 -13.13
C SER A 133 9.90 13.69 -13.20
N GLU A 134 10.58 12.56 -13.39
CA GLU A 134 12.03 12.50 -13.59
C GLU A 134 12.47 13.20 -14.87
N ALA A 135 11.73 13.03 -15.97
CA ALA A 135 12.04 13.74 -17.21
C ALA A 135 11.92 15.26 -17.07
N LYS A 136 11.02 15.73 -16.19
CA LYS A 136 10.84 17.16 -15.90
C LYS A 136 11.94 17.71 -14.99
N SER A 137 12.44 16.95 -14.02
CA SER A 137 13.50 17.40 -13.09
C SER A 137 14.89 17.46 -13.72
N ARG A 138 15.10 16.77 -14.85
CA ARG A 138 16.35 16.77 -15.63
C ARG A 138 16.41 17.89 -16.69
N ARG A 139 15.36 18.69 -16.84
CA ARG A 139 15.30 19.85 -17.75
C ARG A 139 15.52 21.13 -16.97
#